data_AF-A0A2P8E5C5-F1
#
_entry.id   AF-A0A2P8E5C5-F1
#
_cell.length_a   1.000
_cell.length_b   1.000
_cell.length_c   1.000
_cell.angle_alpha   90.00
_cell.angle_beta   90.00
_cell.angle_gamma   90.00
#
_symmetry.space_group_name_H-M   'P 1'
#
loop_
_entity.id
_entity.type
_entity.pdbx_description
1 polymer ?
#
loop_
_entity_poly.entity_id
_entity_poly.type
_entity_poly.pdbx_seq_one_letter_code
_entity_poly.pdbx_strand_id
1 'polypeptide(L)'
;MSREWAVAEVARTGPIPHALVVADAAASTGADLHEGAAHMSGWVGVHRARWVAAHADPLAESPIETLGRFTCIEFDLPMPVSNAWVGAERPEFRVDGLWPHHGVASEADGAIKYDNRPDASQIVARQSEREWRLRRLGLDLARYDWDLASRDRAELARRFTALLRDNPPRHEPIRWWKHDPDTGPVEPQPHDWPSPRPASIVLPAGWDR
;
A
#
# COMPACT_ATOMS: atom_id res chain seq x y z
N MET A 1 20.28 10.03 -17.25
CA MET A 1 19.13 10.57 -16.50
C MET A 1 18.94 9.65 -15.31
N SER A 2 18.97 10.18 -14.09
CA SER A 2 18.86 9.37 -12.87
C SER A 2 17.39 8.99 -12.60
N ARG A 3 17.14 8.00 -11.72
CA ARG A 3 15.77 7.56 -11.38
C ARG A 3 15.02 8.66 -10.63
N GLU A 4 15.70 9.34 -9.72
CA GLU A 4 15.23 10.46 -8.92
C GLU A 4 14.76 11.60 -9.81
N TRP A 5 15.52 11.91 -10.87
CA TRP A 5 15.13 12.93 -11.84
C TRP A 5 13.87 12.53 -12.62
N ALA A 6 13.81 11.28 -13.09
CA ALA A 6 12.65 10.80 -13.84
C ALA A 6 11.37 10.82 -12.98
N VAL A 7 11.46 10.39 -11.71
CA VAL A 7 10.35 10.48 -10.74
C VAL A 7 9.92 11.92 -10.56
N ALA A 8 10.86 12.84 -10.30
CA ALA A 8 10.54 14.25 -10.09
C ALA A 8 9.85 14.87 -11.32
N GLU A 9 10.29 14.54 -12.54
CA GLU A 9 9.67 15.06 -13.77
C GLU A 9 8.25 14.55 -13.95
N VAL A 10 8.01 13.25 -13.74
CA VAL A 10 6.66 12.66 -13.78
C VAL A 10 5.77 13.28 -12.70
N ALA A 11 6.26 13.43 -11.48
CA ALA A 11 5.51 13.99 -10.36
C ALA A 11 5.11 15.45 -10.56
N ARG A 12 5.95 16.26 -11.21
CA ARG A 12 5.62 17.66 -11.51
C ARG A 12 4.50 17.80 -12.55
N THR A 13 4.40 16.88 -13.49
CA THR A 13 3.67 17.10 -14.74
C THR A 13 2.48 16.17 -14.99
N GLY A 14 2.46 14.98 -14.38
CA GLY A 14 1.38 14.00 -14.55
C GLY A 14 0.67 13.65 -13.25
N PRO A 15 -0.36 12.77 -13.30
CA PRO A 15 -1.18 12.42 -12.16
C PRO A 15 -0.37 11.82 -11.00
N ILE A 16 -0.60 12.32 -9.79
CA ILE A 16 0.03 11.86 -8.56
C ILE A 16 -0.07 10.35 -8.32
N PRO A 17 -1.22 9.65 -8.53
CA PRO A 17 -1.25 8.19 -8.37
C PRO A 17 -0.23 7.47 -9.26
N HIS A 18 -0.02 7.93 -10.49
CA HIS A 18 0.97 7.34 -11.39
C HIS A 18 2.39 7.73 -11.01
N ALA A 19 2.60 8.97 -10.56
CA ALA A 19 3.88 9.42 -10.06
C ALA A 19 4.33 8.62 -8.82
N LEU A 20 3.41 8.29 -7.91
CA LEU A 20 3.67 7.41 -6.77
C LEU A 20 4.06 6.01 -7.21
N VAL A 21 3.41 5.42 -8.23
CA VAL A 21 3.80 4.10 -8.74
C VAL A 21 5.27 4.09 -9.21
N VAL A 22 5.69 5.14 -9.91
CA VAL A 22 7.09 5.28 -10.36
C VAL A 22 8.02 5.57 -9.18
N ALA A 23 7.57 6.38 -8.22
CA ALA A 23 8.32 6.73 -7.02
C ALA A 23 8.58 5.53 -6.11
N ASP A 24 7.57 4.74 -5.80
CA ASP A 24 7.66 3.53 -4.97
C ASP A 24 8.65 2.54 -5.61
N ALA A 25 8.54 2.31 -6.92
CA ALA A 25 9.45 1.44 -7.66
C ALA A 25 10.90 1.96 -7.72
N ALA A 26 11.11 3.29 -7.70
CA ALA A 26 12.44 3.86 -7.62
C ALA A 26 13.01 3.77 -6.19
N ALA A 27 12.19 4.10 -5.19
CA ALA A 27 12.55 4.06 -3.77
C ALA A 27 12.93 2.65 -3.30
N SER A 28 12.26 1.60 -3.80
CA SER A 28 12.60 0.21 -3.51
C SER A 28 14.00 -0.21 -3.99
N THR A 29 14.60 0.58 -4.90
CA THR A 29 15.99 0.40 -5.37
C THR A 29 17.01 1.31 -4.68
N GLY A 30 16.60 2.04 -3.65
CA GLY A 30 17.46 2.96 -2.88
C GLY A 30 17.61 4.37 -3.49
N ALA A 31 16.73 4.78 -4.41
CA ALA A 31 16.77 6.11 -5.00
C ALA A 31 16.39 7.20 -3.98
N ASP A 32 17.19 8.28 -3.87
CA ASP A 32 16.87 9.44 -3.03
C ASP A 32 15.93 10.40 -3.78
N LEU A 33 14.64 10.21 -3.60
CA LEU A 33 13.62 11.02 -4.28
C LEU A 33 13.61 12.49 -3.83
N HIS A 34 14.10 12.79 -2.62
CA HIS A 34 14.20 14.15 -2.13
C HIS A 34 15.31 14.91 -2.88
N GLU A 35 16.41 14.24 -3.19
CA GLU A 35 17.49 14.78 -4.03
C GLU A 35 16.95 15.15 -5.42
N GLY A 36 16.16 14.28 -6.05
CA GLY A 36 15.54 14.56 -7.36
C GLY A 36 14.66 15.82 -7.34
N ALA A 37 13.81 15.95 -6.31
CA ALA A 37 12.95 17.12 -6.14
C ALA A 37 13.74 18.42 -5.79
N ALA A 38 14.87 18.30 -5.09
CA ALA A 38 15.72 19.44 -4.73
C ALA A 38 16.39 20.06 -5.96
N HIS A 39 16.82 19.24 -6.93
CA HIS A 39 17.43 19.69 -8.17
C HIS A 39 16.48 20.49 -9.09
N MET A 40 15.16 20.34 -8.91
CA MET A 40 14.14 21.07 -9.68
C MET A 40 13.58 22.29 -8.93
N SER A 41 14.34 22.83 -7.96
CA SER A 41 13.92 24.01 -7.20
C SER A 41 13.58 25.19 -8.14
N GLY A 42 12.42 25.81 -7.91
CA GLY A 42 11.91 26.91 -8.74
C GLY A 42 11.12 26.49 -9.99
N TRP A 43 11.09 25.19 -10.33
CA TRP A 43 10.32 24.70 -11.47
C TRP A 43 8.83 24.59 -11.14
N VAL A 44 7.98 24.82 -12.14
CA VAL A 44 6.50 24.71 -12.00
C VAL A 44 6.14 23.31 -11.49
N GLY A 45 5.27 23.19 -10.50
CA GLY A 45 4.85 21.88 -9.98
C GLY A 45 5.88 21.18 -9.08
N VAL A 46 7.03 21.77 -8.73
CA VAL A 46 8.02 21.14 -7.83
C VAL A 46 7.44 20.76 -6.45
N HIS A 47 6.41 21.47 -5.97
CA HIS A 47 5.70 21.10 -4.75
C HIS A 47 5.04 19.71 -4.84
N ARG A 48 4.60 19.29 -6.03
CA ARG A 48 4.06 17.94 -6.30
C ARG A 48 5.16 16.89 -6.20
N ALA A 49 6.32 17.15 -6.78
CA ALA A 49 7.48 16.27 -6.68
C ALA A 49 7.94 16.09 -5.23
N ARG A 50 7.96 17.16 -4.43
CA ARG A 50 8.24 17.08 -2.99
C ARG A 50 7.19 16.26 -2.24
N TRP A 51 5.91 16.44 -2.59
CA TRP A 51 4.83 15.66 -2.00
C TRP A 51 4.98 14.16 -2.34
N VAL A 52 5.27 13.82 -3.60
CA VAL A 52 5.49 12.43 -4.03
C VAL A 52 6.69 11.83 -3.32
N ALA A 53 7.82 12.54 -3.24
CA ALA A 53 9.01 12.08 -2.53
C ALA A 53 8.71 11.78 -1.04
N ALA A 54 7.90 12.60 -0.39
CA ALA A 54 7.52 12.42 1.01
C ALA A 54 6.50 11.29 1.26
N HIS A 55 5.75 10.87 0.23
CA HIS A 55 4.71 9.83 0.33
C HIS A 55 5.02 8.58 -0.50
N ALA A 56 6.23 8.49 -1.05
CA ALA A 56 6.72 7.27 -1.66
C ALA A 56 6.93 6.21 -0.59
N ASP A 57 6.62 4.97 -0.94
CA ASP A 57 6.74 3.82 -0.06
C ASP A 57 7.64 2.77 -0.73
N PRO A 58 8.88 2.56 -0.24
CA PRO A 58 9.79 1.57 -0.81
C PRO A 58 9.32 0.13 -0.59
N LEU A 59 8.32 -0.10 0.26
CA LEU A 59 7.77 -1.42 0.55
C LEU A 59 6.60 -1.81 -0.34
N ALA A 60 6.12 -0.95 -1.24
CA ALA A 60 5.13 -1.36 -2.24
C ALA A 60 5.81 -2.17 -3.36
N GLU A 61 5.34 -3.39 -3.61
CA GLU A 61 5.95 -4.33 -4.56
C GLU A 61 5.30 -4.30 -5.95
N SER A 62 4.14 -3.67 -6.06
CA SER A 62 3.40 -3.58 -7.31
C SER A 62 2.61 -2.28 -7.48
N PRO A 63 2.33 -1.87 -8.74
CA PRO A 63 1.50 -0.70 -8.99
C PRO A 63 0.11 -0.75 -8.35
N ILE A 64 -0.48 -1.93 -8.23
CA ILE A 64 -1.80 -2.10 -7.63
C ILE A 64 -1.77 -1.83 -6.11
N GLU A 65 -0.71 -2.23 -5.41
CA GLU A 65 -0.49 -1.93 -3.99
C GLU A 65 -0.37 -0.43 -3.75
N THR A 66 0.45 0.26 -4.58
CA THR A 66 0.57 1.72 -4.53
C THR A 66 -0.79 2.40 -4.72
N LEU A 67 -1.61 1.92 -5.67
CA LEU A 67 -2.94 2.49 -5.93
C LEU A 67 -3.95 2.20 -4.81
N GLY A 68 -3.87 1.04 -4.16
CA GLY A 68 -4.66 0.74 -2.96
C GLY A 68 -4.28 1.66 -1.78
N ARG A 69 -2.98 1.85 -1.55
CA ARG A 69 -2.46 2.81 -0.56
C ARG A 69 -2.86 4.24 -0.90
N PHE A 70 -2.77 4.64 -2.17
CA PHE A 70 -3.21 5.96 -2.62
C PHE A 70 -4.70 6.18 -2.42
N THR A 71 -5.55 5.15 -2.57
CA THR A 71 -6.98 5.24 -2.27
C THR A 71 -7.22 5.64 -0.81
N CYS A 72 -6.37 5.18 0.12
CA CYS A 72 -6.46 5.60 1.52
C CYS A 72 -6.11 7.08 1.72
N ILE A 73 -5.14 7.58 0.96
CA ILE A 73 -4.78 9.01 0.95
C ILE A 73 -5.92 9.85 0.36
N GLU A 74 -6.44 9.45 -0.81
CA GLU A 74 -7.45 10.20 -1.56
C GLU A 74 -8.76 10.37 -0.77
N PHE A 75 -9.17 9.34 -0.02
CA PHE A 75 -10.43 9.30 0.71
C PHE A 75 -10.28 9.49 2.23
N ASP A 76 -9.11 9.94 2.69
CA ASP A 76 -8.80 10.20 4.10
C ASP A 76 -9.14 9.02 5.03
N LEU A 77 -8.64 7.84 4.66
CA LEU A 77 -8.72 6.63 5.48
C LEU A 77 -7.47 6.50 6.37
N PRO A 78 -7.52 5.71 7.45
CA PRO A 78 -6.32 5.23 8.13
C PRO A 78 -5.33 4.63 7.11
N MET A 79 -4.03 4.85 7.29
CA MET A 79 -3.02 4.29 6.39
C MET A 79 -2.71 2.82 6.73
N PRO A 80 -2.68 1.92 5.74
CA PRO A 80 -2.17 0.58 5.94
C PRO A 80 -0.64 0.59 6.06
N VAL A 81 -0.09 -0.42 6.73
CA VAL A 81 1.32 -0.81 6.61
C VAL A 81 1.47 -1.69 5.38
N SER A 82 2.34 -1.31 4.45
CA SER A 82 2.62 -2.10 3.25
C SER A 82 3.45 -3.35 3.57
N ASN A 83 3.12 -4.47 2.91
CA ASN A 83 3.88 -5.72 2.95
C ASN A 83 4.19 -6.26 4.37
N ALA A 84 3.27 -6.04 5.32
CA ALA A 84 3.44 -6.49 6.70
C ALA A 84 3.36 -8.02 6.82
N TRP A 85 4.17 -8.57 7.73
CA TRP A 85 4.09 -9.97 8.11
C TRP A 85 3.18 -10.15 9.32
N VAL A 86 2.38 -11.22 9.32
CA VAL A 86 1.43 -11.57 10.37
C VAL A 86 1.55 -13.05 10.73
N GLY A 87 1.13 -13.38 11.96
CA GLY A 87 1.20 -14.74 12.51
C GLY A 87 0.93 -14.72 14.01
N ALA A 88 0.69 -15.91 14.59
CA ALA A 88 0.29 -16.01 16.00
C ALA A 88 1.49 -15.74 16.93
N GLU A 89 2.60 -16.45 16.70
CA GLU A 89 3.81 -16.37 17.54
C GLU A 89 5.03 -15.85 16.78
N ARG A 90 5.05 -16.09 15.46
CA ARG A 90 6.14 -15.76 14.53
C ARG A 90 5.54 -15.28 13.21
N PRO A 91 6.32 -14.60 12.35
CA PRO A 91 5.85 -14.22 11.01
C PRO A 91 5.57 -15.48 10.17
N GLU A 92 4.35 -15.60 9.64
CA GLU A 92 3.88 -16.77 8.86
C GLU A 92 3.37 -16.39 7.48
N PHE A 93 2.61 -15.30 7.39
CA PHE A 93 2.03 -14.79 6.15
C PHE A 93 2.43 -13.34 5.94
N ARG A 94 2.65 -12.94 4.70
CA ARG A 94 2.77 -11.54 4.31
C ARG A 94 1.47 -11.07 3.67
N VAL A 95 1.00 -9.89 4.03
CA VAL A 95 -0.20 -9.25 3.48
C VAL A 95 0.20 -7.91 2.86
N ASP A 96 -0.47 -7.53 1.78
CA ASP A 96 -0.04 -6.37 0.97
C ASP A 96 -0.30 -5.04 1.68
N GLY A 97 -1.39 -4.96 2.46
CA GLY A 97 -1.68 -3.83 3.35
C GLY A 97 -2.27 -4.30 4.68
N LEU A 98 -1.84 -3.72 5.80
CA LEU A 98 -2.32 -4.07 7.13
C LEU A 98 -2.74 -2.84 7.93
N TRP A 99 -3.96 -2.86 8.48
CA TRP A 99 -4.40 -1.95 9.53
C TRP A 99 -4.40 -2.70 10.87
N PRO A 100 -3.29 -2.72 11.61
CA PRO A 100 -3.11 -3.61 12.76
C PRO A 100 -4.11 -3.31 13.88
N HIS A 101 -4.44 -2.04 14.10
CA HIS A 101 -5.44 -1.64 15.09
C HIS A 101 -6.86 -2.09 14.74
N HIS A 102 -7.19 -2.21 13.46
CA HIS A 102 -8.51 -2.68 13.02
C HIS A 102 -8.53 -4.22 12.93
N GLY A 103 -7.37 -4.87 12.80
CA GLY A 103 -7.30 -6.26 12.42
C GLY A 103 -7.92 -6.49 11.05
N VAL A 104 -7.57 -5.61 10.12
CA VAL A 104 -7.96 -5.66 8.72
C VAL A 104 -6.70 -5.74 7.89
N ALA A 105 -6.70 -6.60 6.87
CA ALA A 105 -5.67 -6.63 5.85
C ALA A 105 -6.28 -6.50 4.45
N SER A 106 -5.49 -6.04 3.50
CA SER A 106 -5.86 -5.98 2.10
C SER A 106 -4.88 -6.77 1.24
N GLU A 107 -5.39 -7.36 0.16
CA GLU A 107 -4.63 -8.12 -0.82
C GLU A 107 -4.93 -7.57 -2.21
N ALA A 108 -3.88 -7.15 -2.90
CA ALA A 108 -3.89 -6.63 -4.24
C ALA A 108 -3.77 -7.80 -5.22
N ASP A 109 -4.92 -8.34 -5.62
CA ASP A 109 -4.95 -9.44 -6.57
C ASP A 109 -4.63 -8.91 -7.97
N GLY A 110 -3.43 -9.21 -8.46
CA GLY A 110 -3.17 -9.19 -9.90
C GLY A 110 -4.19 -10.07 -10.62
N ALA A 111 -4.56 -9.76 -11.86
CA ALA A 111 -5.56 -10.53 -12.60
C ALA A 111 -5.12 -12.00 -12.81
N ILE A 112 -5.37 -12.88 -11.84
CA ILE A 112 -5.05 -14.30 -11.96
C ILE A 112 -6.16 -14.97 -12.76
N LYS A 113 -5.92 -15.12 -14.06
CA LYS A 113 -6.77 -15.94 -14.94
C LYS A 113 -6.47 -17.42 -14.65
N TYR A 114 -7.36 -18.10 -13.94
CA TYR A 114 -7.29 -19.55 -13.69
C TYR A 114 -7.91 -20.40 -14.81
N ASP A 115 -8.48 -19.75 -15.84
CA ASP A 115 -9.20 -20.44 -16.90
C ASP A 115 -8.32 -21.49 -17.60
N ASN A 116 -8.81 -22.73 -17.62
CA ASN A 116 -8.21 -23.90 -18.29
C ASN A 116 -6.84 -24.36 -17.76
N ARG A 117 -6.52 -24.13 -16.48
CA ARG A 117 -5.32 -24.71 -15.87
C ARG A 117 -5.58 -26.04 -15.13
N PRO A 118 -4.75 -27.08 -15.32
CA PRO A 118 -4.89 -28.36 -14.61
C PRO A 118 -4.73 -28.24 -13.08
N ASP A 119 -4.02 -27.23 -12.59
CA ASP A 119 -3.73 -26.98 -11.17
C ASP A 119 -4.67 -25.96 -10.50
N ALA A 120 -5.67 -25.43 -11.23
CA ALA A 120 -6.58 -24.41 -10.72
C ALA A 120 -7.26 -24.80 -9.40
N SER A 121 -7.69 -26.05 -9.26
CA SER A 121 -8.30 -26.57 -8.04
C SER A 121 -7.36 -26.55 -6.84
N GLN A 122 -6.06 -26.85 -7.05
CA GLN A 122 -5.05 -26.82 -5.99
C GLN A 122 -4.74 -25.37 -5.58
N ILE A 123 -4.71 -24.43 -6.53
CA ILE A 123 -4.47 -23.03 -6.22
C ILE A 123 -5.63 -22.45 -5.40
N VAL A 124 -6.88 -22.70 -5.82
CA VAL A 124 -8.08 -22.26 -5.07
C VAL A 124 -8.11 -22.85 -3.67
N ALA A 125 -7.75 -24.14 -3.52
CA ALA A 125 -7.67 -24.77 -2.20
C ALA A 125 -6.60 -24.12 -1.31
N ARG A 126 -5.42 -23.79 -1.84
CA ARG A 126 -4.36 -23.09 -1.10
C ARG A 126 -4.75 -21.66 -0.72
N GLN A 127 -5.42 -20.94 -1.60
CA GLN A 127 -5.93 -19.59 -1.30
C GLN A 127 -7.00 -19.64 -0.20
N SER A 128 -7.92 -20.61 -0.27
CA SER A 128 -8.96 -20.82 0.74
C SER A 128 -8.37 -21.16 2.11
N GLU A 129 -7.38 -22.06 2.15
CA GLU A 129 -6.67 -22.42 3.39
C GLU A 129 -5.90 -21.21 3.97
N ARG A 130 -5.21 -20.43 3.12
CA ARG A 130 -4.50 -19.22 3.55
C ARG A 130 -5.46 -18.21 4.15
N GLU A 131 -6.59 -17.95 3.49
CA GLU A 131 -7.59 -17.02 3.98
C GLU A 131 -8.21 -17.49 5.30
N TRP A 132 -8.51 -18.79 5.43
CA TRP A 132 -8.99 -19.35 6.70
C TRP A 132 -7.99 -19.12 7.84
N ARG A 133 -6.69 -19.30 7.59
CA ARG A 133 -5.63 -19.04 8.59
C ARG A 133 -5.51 -17.56 8.95
N LEU A 134 -5.54 -16.65 7.97
CA LEU A 134 -5.52 -15.22 8.23
C LEU A 134 -6.73 -14.79 9.08
N ARG A 135 -7.92 -15.30 8.77
CA ARG A 135 -9.13 -15.05 9.58
C ARG A 135 -9.00 -15.62 11.00
N ARG A 136 -8.36 -16.77 11.17
CA ARG A 136 -8.05 -17.36 12.49
C ARG A 136 -7.06 -16.52 13.31
N LEU A 137 -6.23 -15.70 12.66
CA LEU A 137 -5.40 -14.69 13.33
C LEU A 137 -6.20 -13.43 13.74
N GLY A 138 -7.49 -13.38 13.43
CA GLY A 138 -8.36 -12.23 13.73
C GLY A 138 -8.31 -11.13 12.68
N LEU A 139 -7.88 -11.44 11.45
CA LEU A 139 -7.90 -10.52 10.31
C LEU A 139 -9.19 -10.66 9.50
N ASP A 140 -9.80 -9.54 9.17
CA ASP A 140 -10.75 -9.45 8.05
C ASP A 140 -10.02 -9.00 6.78
N LEU A 141 -10.44 -9.47 5.60
CA LEU A 141 -9.68 -9.29 4.35
C LEU A 141 -10.46 -8.49 3.30
N ALA A 142 -9.82 -7.47 2.74
CA ALA A 142 -10.26 -6.80 1.51
C ALA A 142 -9.41 -7.24 0.32
N ARG A 143 -10.02 -7.93 -0.64
CA ARG A 143 -9.39 -8.20 -1.94
C ARG A 143 -9.82 -7.17 -2.97
N TYR A 144 -8.88 -6.70 -3.77
CA TYR A 144 -9.16 -5.78 -4.85
C TYR A 144 -8.23 -6.04 -6.03
N ASP A 145 -8.73 -5.75 -7.23
CA ASP A 145 -8.02 -5.96 -8.48
C ASP A 145 -7.57 -4.64 -9.12
N TRP A 146 -6.91 -4.78 -10.27
CA TRP A 146 -6.42 -3.64 -11.03
C TRP A 146 -7.55 -2.70 -11.45
N ASP A 147 -8.71 -3.22 -11.84
CA ASP A 147 -9.82 -2.38 -12.32
C ASP A 147 -10.36 -1.52 -11.19
N LEU A 148 -10.51 -2.08 -9.99
CA LEU A 148 -10.94 -1.34 -8.81
C LEU A 148 -9.91 -0.27 -8.42
N ALA A 149 -8.62 -0.64 -8.35
CA ALA A 149 -7.57 0.29 -7.93
C ALA A 149 -7.27 1.40 -8.94
N SER A 150 -7.38 1.11 -10.24
CA SER A 150 -7.02 2.07 -11.30
C SER A 150 -8.21 2.87 -11.84
N ARG A 151 -9.43 2.30 -11.85
CA ARG A 151 -10.61 2.90 -12.51
C ARG A 151 -11.74 3.29 -11.58
N ASP A 152 -11.90 2.61 -10.44
CA ASP A 152 -13.01 2.85 -9.50
C ASP A 152 -12.54 2.91 -8.04
N ARG A 153 -11.63 3.84 -7.76
CA ARG A 153 -11.10 4.06 -6.40
C ARG A 153 -12.17 4.49 -5.41
N ALA A 154 -13.27 5.10 -5.88
CA ALA A 154 -14.40 5.42 -5.03
C ALA A 154 -15.11 4.16 -4.50
N GLU A 155 -15.26 3.13 -5.33
CA GLU A 155 -15.75 1.82 -4.86
C GLU A 155 -14.74 1.13 -3.94
N LEU A 156 -13.44 1.16 -4.27
CA LEU A 156 -12.40 0.61 -3.39
C LEU A 156 -12.45 1.27 -2.00
N ALA A 157 -12.54 2.61 -1.96
CA ALA A 157 -12.66 3.37 -0.73
C ALA A 157 -13.93 3.03 0.06
N ARG A 158 -15.09 2.82 -0.61
CA ARG A 158 -16.32 2.36 0.05
C ARG A 158 -16.11 1.00 0.72
N ARG A 159 -15.43 0.06 0.06
CA ARG A 159 -15.13 -1.27 0.63
C ARG A 159 -14.19 -1.17 1.83
N PHE A 160 -13.10 -0.43 1.71
CA PHE A 160 -12.20 -0.19 2.85
C PHE A 160 -12.91 0.50 4.01
N THR A 161 -13.72 1.52 3.74
CA THR A 161 -14.49 2.24 4.75
C THR A 161 -15.45 1.32 5.49
N ALA A 162 -16.20 0.48 4.76
CA ALA A 162 -17.12 -0.49 5.37
C ALA A 162 -16.34 -1.46 6.27
N LEU A 163 -15.23 -2.00 5.77
CA LEU A 163 -14.42 -2.97 6.50
C LEU A 163 -13.81 -2.38 7.77
N LEU A 164 -13.26 -1.17 7.71
CA LEU A 164 -12.68 -0.46 8.84
C LEU A 164 -13.72 -0.03 9.87
N ARG A 165 -14.94 0.30 9.43
CA ARG A 165 -16.07 0.60 10.32
C ARG A 165 -16.55 -0.64 11.06
N ASP A 166 -16.67 -1.77 10.35
CA ASP A 166 -17.13 -3.04 10.91
C ASP A 166 -16.05 -3.66 11.83
N ASN A 167 -14.81 -3.18 11.73
CA ASN A 167 -13.68 -3.53 12.57
C ASN A 167 -13.09 -2.29 13.28
N PRO A 168 -13.76 -1.72 14.30
CA PRO A 168 -13.27 -0.54 15.00
C PRO A 168 -11.91 -0.79 15.68
N PRO A 169 -11.13 0.26 15.97
CA PRO A 169 -9.81 0.13 16.59
C PRO A 169 -9.87 -0.68 17.89
N ARG A 170 -9.05 -1.73 17.95
CA ARG A 170 -8.89 -2.63 19.08
C ARG A 170 -7.93 -2.04 20.10
N HIS A 171 -8.16 -2.35 21.39
CA HIS A 171 -7.22 -2.03 22.45
C HIS A 171 -5.89 -2.79 22.28
N GLU A 172 -5.99 -4.06 21.87
CA GLU A 172 -4.86 -4.91 21.51
C GLU A 172 -4.83 -5.08 19.99
N PRO A 173 -3.90 -4.41 19.28
CA PRO A 173 -3.76 -4.56 17.84
C PRO A 173 -3.31 -5.96 17.44
N ILE A 174 -3.52 -6.32 16.18
CA ILE A 174 -2.91 -7.51 15.60
C ILE A 174 -1.39 -7.43 15.71
N ARG A 175 -0.77 -8.50 16.17
CA ARG A 175 0.68 -8.65 16.15
C ARG A 175 1.17 -8.78 14.71
N TRP A 176 2.22 -8.04 14.39
CA TRP A 176 2.79 -7.98 13.05
C TRP A 176 4.29 -7.74 13.10
N TRP A 177 4.97 -8.04 12.00
CA TRP A 177 6.39 -7.76 11.78
C TRP A 177 6.56 -6.92 10.53
N LYS A 178 7.42 -5.92 10.61
CA LYS A 178 7.80 -5.07 9.48
C LYS A 178 8.61 -5.88 8.49
N HIS A 179 8.37 -5.67 7.20
CA HIS A 179 9.24 -6.20 6.18
C HIS A 179 10.48 -5.31 6.03
N ASP A 180 11.64 -5.92 6.24
CA ASP A 180 12.94 -5.37 5.91
C ASP A 180 13.48 -6.12 4.67
N PRO A 181 13.89 -5.42 3.59
CA PRO A 181 14.35 -6.06 2.37
C PRO A 181 15.61 -6.92 2.54
N ASP A 182 16.48 -6.58 3.50
CA ASP A 182 17.77 -7.26 3.68
C ASP A 182 17.67 -8.42 4.68
N THR A 183 16.86 -8.25 5.72
CA THR A 183 16.81 -9.17 6.88
C THR A 183 15.48 -9.93 7.01
N GLY A 184 14.46 -9.55 6.24
CA GLY A 184 13.14 -10.18 6.26
C GLY A 184 12.23 -9.59 7.35
N PRO A 185 11.40 -10.40 8.04
CA PRO A 185 10.49 -9.87 9.06
C PRO A 185 11.23 -9.45 10.33
N VAL A 186 11.02 -8.19 10.76
CA VAL A 186 11.59 -7.60 11.98
C VAL A 186 10.50 -7.05 12.90
N GLU A 187 10.74 -7.03 14.22
CA GLU A 187 9.78 -6.46 15.18
C GLU A 187 9.61 -4.95 14.93
N PRO A 188 8.36 -4.44 14.84
CA PRO A 188 8.10 -3.04 14.55
C PRO A 188 8.51 -2.15 15.73
N GLN A 189 9.14 -1.03 15.43
CA GLN A 189 9.47 0.00 16.40
C GLN A 189 8.26 0.90 16.66
N PRO A 190 8.22 1.69 17.74
CA PRO A 190 7.07 2.56 18.06
C PRO A 190 6.63 3.49 16.92
N HIS A 191 7.55 3.94 16.06
CA HIS A 191 7.24 4.80 14.91
C HIS A 191 6.70 4.05 13.68
N ASP A 192 6.83 2.72 13.64
CA ASP A 192 6.29 1.88 12.57
C ASP A 192 4.78 1.62 12.75
N TRP A 193 4.24 1.89 13.94
CA TRP A 193 2.82 1.69 14.23
C TRP A 193 1.97 2.77 13.55
N PRO A 194 1.04 2.41 12.65
CA PRO A 194 0.21 3.37 11.97
C PRO A 194 -0.88 3.93 12.91
N SER A 195 -1.34 5.14 12.63
CA SER A 195 -2.51 5.69 13.31
C SER A 195 -3.78 4.88 12.96
N PRO A 196 -4.65 4.58 13.95
CA PRO A 196 -5.97 3.99 13.69
C PRO A 196 -6.99 5.00 13.15
N ARG A 197 -6.57 6.26 12.95
CA ARG A 197 -7.43 7.37 12.50
C ARG A 197 -7.06 7.77 11.08
N PRO A 198 -7.98 8.45 10.36
CA PRO A 198 -7.70 9.12 9.11
C PRO A 198 -6.33 9.81 9.07
N ALA A 199 -5.62 9.66 7.95
CA ALA A 199 -4.26 10.14 7.79
C ALA A 199 -4.16 11.67 7.77
N SER A 200 -5.26 12.36 7.40
CA SER A 200 -5.32 13.80 7.19
C SER A 200 -4.25 14.32 6.23
N ILE A 201 -3.88 13.49 5.24
CA ILE A 201 -2.90 13.83 4.21
C ILE A 201 -3.57 14.72 3.17
N VAL A 202 -3.03 15.91 2.96
CA VAL A 202 -3.54 16.86 1.97
C VAL A 202 -2.88 16.61 0.62
N LEU A 203 -3.68 16.25 -0.39
CA LEU A 203 -3.22 16.10 -1.77
C LEU A 203 -2.76 17.45 -2.37
N PRO A 204 -1.70 17.45 -3.21
CA PRO A 204 -1.24 18.67 -3.86
C PRO A 204 -2.25 19.15 -4.90
N ALA A 205 -2.21 20.45 -5.24
CA ALA A 205 -3.13 21.02 -6.22
C ALA A 205 -3.02 20.34 -7.60
N GLY A 206 -4.17 20.02 -8.20
CA GLY A 206 -4.29 19.36 -9.51
C GLY A 206 -3.74 17.93 -9.54
N TRP A 207 -3.71 17.23 -8.40
CA TRP A 207 -3.10 15.90 -8.26
C TRP A 207 -3.63 14.86 -9.27
N ASP A 208 -4.84 15.05 -9.77
CA ASP A 208 -5.56 14.19 -10.71
C ASP A 208 -5.28 14.49 -12.19
N ARG A 209 -4.55 15.58 -12.46
CA ARG A 209 -4.19 16.06 -13.81
C ARG A 209 -2.83 15.55 -14.26
#